data_AF-A0A961S483-F1
#
_entry.id   AF-A0A961S483-F1
#
_cell.length_a   1.000
_cell.length_b   1.000
_cell.length_c   1.000
_cell.angle_alpha   90.00
_cell.angle_beta   90.00
_cell.angle_gamma   90.00
#
_symmetry.space_group_name_H-M   'P 1'
#
loop_
_entity.id
_entity.type
_entity.pdbx_description
1 polymer ?
#
loop_
_entity_poly.entity_id
_entity_poly.type
_entity_poly.pdbx_seq_one_letter_code
_entity_poly.pdbx_strand_id
1 'polypeptide(L)'
;MHDFDAIFAMAAKRKGGAAALESLLVKPMPAAALAKVGDDRWLAAMAKAIFQAGFNWQVVDHMWPGFEDAFAHFDPRRVAMYHEDDLNRLLGDKRVVRNGPKLRAVMENARFIVELAGEHGSAARFFANWPAQNLSGLVEIMEKRGSRLGGITAQ
;
A
#
# COMPACT_ATOMS: atom_id res chain seq x y z
N MET A 1 6.43 -27.30 18.50
CA MET A 1 5.92 -26.51 17.36
C MET A 1 5.66 -27.50 16.25
N HIS A 2 4.46 -27.54 15.67
CA HIS A 2 4.22 -28.39 14.49
C HIS A 2 4.98 -27.82 13.29
N ASP A 3 5.49 -28.69 12.43
CA ASP A 3 6.03 -28.26 11.14
C ASP A 3 4.91 -27.78 10.20
N PHE A 4 5.30 -27.16 9.09
CA PHE A 4 4.34 -26.62 8.12
C PHE A 4 3.39 -27.71 7.60
N ASP A 5 3.91 -28.90 7.30
CA ASP A 5 3.14 -30.00 6.72
C ASP A 5 2.05 -30.50 7.66
N ALA A 6 2.36 -30.63 8.96
CA ALA A 6 1.39 -30.98 9.98
C ALA A 6 0.31 -29.90 10.14
N ILE A 7 0.68 -28.61 10.10
CA ILE A 7 -0.27 -27.50 10.16
C ILE A 7 -1.18 -27.50 8.92
N PHE A 8 -0.60 -27.69 7.73
CA PHE A 8 -1.32 -27.74 6.47
C PHE A 8 -2.32 -28.90 6.46
N ALA A 9 -1.90 -30.11 6.87
CA ALA A 9 -2.78 -31.28 6.93
C ALA A 9 -3.97 -31.07 7.89
N MET A 10 -3.73 -30.47 9.06
CA MET A 10 -4.81 -30.12 9.99
C MET A 10 -5.78 -29.10 9.40
N ALA A 11 -5.27 -28.07 8.72
CA ALA A 11 -6.09 -27.07 8.05
C ALA A 11 -6.90 -27.68 6.90
N ALA A 12 -6.28 -28.52 6.08
CA ALA A 12 -6.91 -29.21 4.95
C ALA A 12 -8.06 -30.09 5.44
N LYS A 13 -7.83 -30.88 6.50
CA LYS A 13 -8.89 -31.70 7.13
C LYS A 13 -10.07 -30.85 7.59
N ARG A 14 -9.82 -29.69 8.21
CA ARG A 14 -10.88 -28.77 8.68
C ARG A 14 -11.64 -28.08 7.55
N LYS A 15 -11.03 -27.91 6.38
CA LYS A 15 -11.62 -27.21 5.24
C LYS A 15 -12.18 -28.14 4.16
N GLY A 16 -12.18 -29.46 4.38
CA GLY A 16 -12.76 -30.44 3.45
C GLY A 16 -11.79 -30.98 2.40
N GLY A 17 -10.48 -30.87 2.65
CA GLY A 17 -9.40 -31.37 1.78
C GLY A 17 -8.41 -30.28 1.38
N ALA A 18 -7.28 -30.68 0.79
CA ALA A 18 -6.22 -29.77 0.35
C ALA A 18 -6.73 -28.79 -0.73
N ALA A 19 -7.46 -29.28 -1.73
CA ALA A 19 -8.04 -28.45 -2.79
C ALA A 19 -9.02 -27.40 -2.23
N ALA A 20 -9.84 -27.78 -1.25
CA ALA A 20 -10.77 -26.84 -0.62
C ALA A 20 -10.03 -25.78 0.21
N LEU A 21 -8.97 -26.15 0.93
CA LEU A 21 -8.11 -25.19 1.62
C LEU A 21 -7.40 -24.24 0.64
N GLU A 22 -6.81 -24.76 -0.43
CA GLU A 22 -6.11 -23.97 -1.43
C GLU A 22 -7.04 -23.01 -2.17
N SER A 23 -8.32 -23.38 -2.35
CA SER A 23 -9.32 -22.48 -2.94
C SER A 23 -9.60 -21.23 -2.11
N LEU A 24 -9.26 -21.25 -0.81
CA LEU A 24 -9.39 -20.10 0.09
C LEU A 24 -8.19 -19.15 0.01
N LEU A 25 -7.10 -19.56 -0.63
CA LEU A 25 -5.91 -18.72 -0.76
C LEU A 25 -6.16 -17.61 -1.76
N VAL A 26 -5.80 -16.38 -1.39
CA VAL A 26 -5.77 -15.25 -2.32
C VAL A 26 -4.64 -15.49 -3.31
N LYS A 27 -4.98 -15.58 -4.59
CA LYS A 27 -3.98 -15.68 -5.65
C LYS A 27 -3.46 -14.28 -5.96
N PRO A 28 -2.16 -14.01 -5.76
CA PRO A 28 -1.61 -12.70 -6.09
C PRO A 28 -1.74 -12.45 -7.59
N MET A 29 -1.86 -11.19 -7.97
CA MET A 29 -1.87 -10.80 -9.37
C MET A 29 -0.55 -11.20 -10.03
N PRO A 30 -0.57 -11.69 -11.29
CA PRO A 30 0.66 -11.94 -12.04
C PRO A 30 1.49 -10.65 -12.19
N ALA A 31 2.81 -10.77 -12.23
CA ALA A 31 3.72 -9.62 -12.38
C ALA A 31 3.35 -8.74 -13.59
N ALA A 32 2.98 -9.34 -14.73
CA ALA A 32 2.56 -8.61 -15.92
C ALA A 32 1.28 -7.78 -15.73
N ALA A 33 0.40 -8.18 -14.81
CA ALA A 33 -0.79 -7.43 -14.44
C ALA A 33 -0.46 -6.33 -13.42
N LEU A 34 0.38 -6.64 -12.42
CA LEU A 34 0.89 -5.64 -11.45
C LEU A 34 1.60 -4.49 -12.16
N ALA A 35 2.43 -4.77 -13.17
CA ALA A 35 3.15 -3.77 -13.95
C ALA A 35 2.26 -2.82 -14.77
N LYS A 36 0.95 -3.11 -14.88
CA LYS A 36 -0.05 -2.28 -15.57
C LYS A 36 -0.91 -1.46 -14.60
N VAL A 37 -0.79 -1.70 -13.30
CA VAL A 37 -1.47 -0.89 -12.28
C VAL A 37 -0.90 0.52 -12.32
N GLY A 38 -1.75 1.53 -12.29
CA GLY A 38 -1.31 2.93 -12.28
C GLY A 38 -0.57 3.29 -10.99
N ASP A 39 0.43 4.16 -11.10
CA ASP A 39 1.21 4.62 -9.93
C ASP A 39 0.33 5.38 -8.92
N ASP A 40 -0.78 5.97 -9.38
CA ASP A 40 -1.81 6.57 -8.53
C ASP A 40 -2.47 5.55 -7.60
N ARG A 41 -2.73 4.33 -8.08
CA ARG A 41 -3.30 3.26 -7.27
C ARG A 41 -2.31 2.73 -6.24
N TRP A 42 -1.01 2.74 -6.55
CA TRP A 42 0.04 2.42 -5.57
C TRP A 42 0.11 3.49 -4.47
N LEU A 43 0.06 4.77 -4.82
CA LEU A 43 0.04 5.85 -3.83
C LEU A 43 -1.22 5.77 -2.96
N ALA A 44 -2.38 5.53 -3.58
CA ALA A 44 -3.64 5.32 -2.89
C ALA A 44 -3.57 4.14 -1.89
N ALA A 45 -2.99 3.00 -2.29
CA ALA A 45 -2.83 1.84 -1.42
C ALA A 45 -1.89 2.13 -0.24
N MET A 46 -0.75 2.79 -0.48
CA MET A 46 0.17 3.22 0.58
C MET A 46 -0.53 4.16 1.57
N ALA A 47 -1.25 5.16 1.07
CA ALA A 47 -2.02 6.09 1.90
C ALA A 47 -3.07 5.34 2.74
N LYS A 48 -3.83 4.42 2.14
CA LYS A 48 -4.85 3.64 2.86
C LYS A 48 -4.22 2.84 4.01
N ALA A 49 -3.11 2.14 3.75
CA ALA A 49 -2.39 1.39 4.78
C ALA A 49 -1.92 2.30 5.92
N ILE A 50 -1.35 3.47 5.62
CA ILE A 50 -0.93 4.47 6.61
C ILE A 50 -2.11 4.94 7.47
N PHE A 51 -3.27 5.19 6.87
CA PHE A 51 -4.45 5.66 7.61
C PHE A 51 -5.14 4.56 8.41
N GLN A 52 -5.17 3.32 7.92
CA GLN A 52 -5.71 2.16 8.63
C GLN A 52 -4.81 1.69 9.79
N ALA A 53 -3.49 1.91 9.69
CA ALA A 53 -2.56 1.58 10.77
C ALA A 53 -2.93 2.33 12.06
N GLY A 54 -3.36 1.57 13.08
CA GLY A 54 -3.79 2.10 14.38
C GLY A 54 -5.14 2.84 14.35
N PHE A 55 -6.01 2.56 13.38
CA PHE A 55 -7.33 3.18 13.26
C PHE A 55 -8.41 2.18 12.80
N ASN A 56 -9.69 2.54 12.93
CA ASN A 56 -10.77 1.69 12.43
C ASN A 56 -10.78 1.68 10.90
N TRP A 57 -10.49 0.53 10.30
CA TRP A 57 -10.41 0.35 8.85
C TRP A 57 -11.72 0.70 8.13
N GLN A 58 -12.88 0.41 8.73
CA GLN A 58 -14.20 0.70 8.15
C GLN A 58 -14.44 2.20 8.02
N VAL A 59 -13.93 2.99 8.97
CA VAL A 59 -14.04 4.45 8.92
C VAL A 59 -13.17 5.00 7.79
N VAL A 60 -11.94 4.50 7.63
CA VAL A 60 -11.07 4.90 6.52
C VAL A 60 -11.71 4.56 5.17
N ASP A 61 -12.28 3.36 5.05
CA ASP A 61 -12.97 2.94 3.83
C ASP A 61 -14.18 3.79 3.50
N HIS A 62 -14.99 4.16 4.51
CA HIS A 62 -16.13 5.05 4.32
C HIS A 62 -15.70 6.46 3.86
N MET A 63 -14.58 6.96 4.36
CA MET A 63 -14.03 8.27 3.97
C MET A 63 -13.26 8.24 2.65
N TRP A 64 -12.97 7.05 2.09
CA TRP A 64 -12.04 6.90 0.97
C TRP A 64 -12.38 7.73 -0.28
N PRO A 65 -13.66 7.87 -0.69
CA PRO A 65 -14.01 8.76 -1.81
C PRO A 65 -13.57 10.22 -1.55
N GLY A 66 -13.66 10.67 -0.30
CA GLY A 66 -13.19 11.99 0.10
C GLY A 66 -11.66 12.13 0.04
N PHE A 67 -10.92 11.07 0.35
CA PHE A 67 -9.47 11.02 0.17
C PHE A 67 -9.07 11.09 -1.30
N GLU A 68 -9.76 10.35 -2.18
CA GLU A 68 -9.54 10.40 -3.63
C GLU A 68 -9.64 11.85 -4.11
N ASP A 69 -10.72 12.56 -3.77
CA ASP A 69 -10.88 13.96 -4.20
C ASP A 69 -9.84 14.91 -3.59
N ALA A 70 -9.57 14.77 -2.28
CA ALA A 70 -8.68 15.68 -1.55
C ALA A 70 -7.21 15.59 -2.00
N PHE A 71 -6.79 14.41 -2.48
CA PHE A 71 -5.46 14.11 -3.02
C PHE A 71 -5.43 14.04 -4.55
N ALA A 72 -6.41 14.65 -5.25
CA ALA A 72 -6.44 14.70 -6.72
C ALA A 72 -6.32 13.31 -7.39
N HIS A 73 -7.12 12.36 -6.91
CA HIS A 73 -7.14 10.94 -7.27
C HIS A 73 -5.78 10.24 -7.11
N PHE A 74 -4.98 10.75 -6.17
CA PHE A 74 -3.64 10.26 -5.87
C PHE A 74 -2.68 10.31 -7.05
N ASP A 75 -2.83 11.24 -8.00
CA ASP A 75 -1.82 11.47 -9.03
C ASP A 75 -0.45 11.79 -8.36
N PRO A 76 0.55 10.91 -8.47
CA PRO A 76 1.80 11.07 -7.72
C PRO A 76 2.56 12.32 -8.15
N ARG A 77 2.46 12.74 -9.41
CA ARG A 77 3.15 13.94 -9.91
C ARG A 77 2.53 15.19 -9.31
N ARG A 78 1.21 15.24 -9.17
CA ARG A 78 0.51 16.37 -8.54
C ARG A 78 0.77 16.41 -7.04
N VAL A 79 0.61 15.28 -6.36
CA VAL A 79 0.78 15.19 -4.90
C VAL A 79 2.23 15.40 -4.48
N ALA A 80 3.22 15.00 -5.28
CA ALA A 80 4.64 15.25 -5.02
C ALA A 80 4.97 16.75 -4.96
N MET A 81 4.21 17.58 -5.67
CA MET A 81 4.36 19.04 -5.74
C MET A 81 3.65 19.77 -4.60
N TYR A 82 2.87 19.08 -3.76
CA TYR A 82 2.25 19.70 -2.59
C TYR A 82 3.32 20.24 -1.64
N HIS A 83 2.99 21.38 -1.02
CA HIS A 83 3.83 22.06 -0.02
C HIS A 83 3.02 22.34 1.26
N GLU A 84 3.56 23.16 2.17
CA GLU A 84 2.94 23.42 3.47
C GLU A 84 1.51 23.96 3.37
N ASP A 85 1.17 24.75 2.35
CA ASP A 85 -0.18 25.28 2.19
C ASP A 85 -1.19 24.18 1.81
N ASP A 86 -0.77 23.19 1.00
CA ASP A 86 -1.58 22.01 0.73
C ASP A 86 -1.78 21.16 1.98
N LEU A 87 -0.74 21.02 2.81
CA LEU A 87 -0.88 20.32 4.07
C LEU A 87 -1.88 21.03 5.00
N ASN A 88 -1.79 22.36 5.09
CA ASN A 88 -2.73 23.18 5.86
C ASN A 88 -4.16 23.07 5.31
N ARG A 89 -4.32 23.09 3.97
CA ARG A 89 -5.61 22.83 3.31
C ARG A 89 -6.17 21.47 3.70
N LEU A 90 -5.36 20.41 3.63
CA LEU A 90 -5.76 19.04 3.99
C LEU A 90 -6.10 18.91 5.49
N LEU A 91 -5.37 19.62 6.37
CA LEU A 91 -5.67 19.68 7.80
C LEU A 91 -7.00 20.39 8.10
N GLY A 92 -7.47 21.27 7.21
CA GLY A 92 -8.79 21.88 7.27
C GLY A 92 -9.91 21.04 6.61
N ASP A 93 -9.55 20.07 5.77
CA ASP A 93 -10.50 19.33 4.94
C ASP A 93 -11.18 18.20 5.74
N LYS A 94 -12.50 18.26 5.83
CA LYS A 94 -13.32 17.26 6.55
C LYS A 94 -13.46 15.94 5.79
N ARG A 95 -13.06 15.90 4.52
CA ARG A 95 -13.11 14.71 3.67
C ARG A 95 -12.01 13.70 4.02
N VAL A 96 -10.97 14.12 4.74
CA VAL A 96 -9.84 13.27 5.15
C VAL A 96 -9.74 13.16 6.67
N VAL A 97 -9.02 12.14 7.13
CA VAL A 97 -8.58 12.06 8.53
C VAL A 97 -7.48 13.09 8.73
N ARG A 98 -7.78 14.13 9.53
CA ARG A 98 -6.92 15.30 9.78
C ARG A 98 -5.74 14.98 10.70
N ASN A 99 -4.84 14.11 10.23
CA ASN A 99 -3.62 13.71 10.91
C ASN A 99 -2.40 14.22 10.12
N GLY A 100 -1.80 15.32 10.57
CA GLY A 100 -0.70 15.99 9.88
C GLY A 100 0.46 15.06 9.49
N PRO A 101 1.02 14.27 10.44
CA PRO A 101 2.09 13.34 10.11
C PRO A 101 1.73 12.29 9.05
N LYS A 102 0.49 11.75 9.06
CA LYS A 102 0.03 10.79 8.04
C LYS A 102 -0.20 11.47 6.69
N LEU A 103 -0.77 12.68 6.67
CA LEU A 103 -0.96 13.45 5.44
C LEU A 103 0.38 13.80 4.78
N ARG A 104 1.36 14.26 5.59
CA ARG A 104 2.73 14.54 5.14
C ARG A 104 3.41 13.29 4.55
N ALA A 105 3.21 12.13 5.19
CA ALA A 105 3.73 10.87 4.68
C ALA A 105 3.17 10.51 3.28
N VAL A 106 1.91 10.82 2.98
CA VAL A 106 1.36 10.62 1.61
C VAL A 106 2.10 11.51 0.60
N MET A 107 2.40 12.76 0.96
CA MET A 107 3.16 13.69 0.09
C MET A 107 4.59 13.20 -0.16
N GLU A 108 5.26 12.70 0.89
CA GLU A 108 6.60 12.11 0.80
C GLU A 108 6.59 10.84 -0.05
N ASN A 109 5.59 9.97 0.12
CA ASN A 109 5.43 8.76 -0.66
C ASN A 109 5.10 9.03 -2.14
N ALA A 110 4.43 10.14 -2.44
CA ALA A 110 4.23 10.56 -3.83
C ALA A 110 5.56 10.89 -4.51
N ARG A 111 6.48 11.57 -3.81
CA ARG A 111 7.84 11.84 -4.31
C ARG A 111 8.62 10.55 -4.52
N PHE A 112 8.55 9.63 -3.57
CA PHE A 112 9.15 8.30 -3.68
C PHE A 112 8.64 7.52 -4.90
N ILE A 113 7.32 7.52 -5.15
CA ILE A 113 6.75 6.88 -6.34
C ILE A 113 7.22 7.54 -7.64
N VAL A 114 7.31 8.87 -7.68
CA VAL A 114 7.83 9.60 -8.86
C VAL A 114 9.30 9.26 -9.12
N GLU A 115 10.11 9.12 -8.07
CA GLU A 115 11.51 8.72 -8.16
C GLU A 115 11.65 7.30 -8.73
N LEU A 116 10.91 6.33 -8.17
CA LEU A 116 10.85 4.96 -8.70
C LEU A 116 10.39 4.93 -10.16
N ALA A 117 9.42 5.76 -10.52
CA ALA A 117 8.95 5.86 -11.89
C ALA A 117 10.03 6.41 -12.84
N GLY A 118 10.88 7.32 -12.38
CA GLY A 118 12.05 7.80 -13.11
C GLY A 118 13.11 6.71 -13.33
N GLU A 119 13.33 5.86 -12.33
CA GLU A 119 14.33 4.78 -12.35
C GLU A 119 13.89 3.56 -13.17
N HIS A 120 12.60 3.22 -13.10
CA HIS A 120 12.07 1.93 -13.58
C HIS A 120 10.95 2.08 -14.63
N GLY A 121 10.64 3.31 -15.03
CA GLY A 121 9.55 3.68 -15.93
C GLY A 121 8.16 3.78 -15.28
N SER A 122 7.96 3.13 -14.13
CA SER A 122 6.79 3.28 -13.23
C SER A 122 7.12 2.62 -11.89
N ALA A 123 6.49 3.06 -10.79
CA ALA A 123 6.61 2.36 -9.51
C ALA A 123 5.98 0.96 -9.59
N ALA A 124 4.90 0.80 -10.37
CA ALA A 124 4.29 -0.50 -10.62
C ALA A 124 5.26 -1.54 -11.22
N ARG A 125 6.12 -1.14 -12.16
CA ARG A 125 7.17 -2.02 -12.72
C ARG A 125 8.24 -2.37 -11.69
N PHE A 126 8.62 -1.42 -10.85
CA PHE A 126 9.54 -1.69 -9.75
C PHE A 126 8.99 -2.80 -8.84
N PHE A 127 7.76 -2.66 -8.35
CA PHE A 127 7.14 -3.66 -7.48
C PHE A 127 6.89 -5.00 -8.20
N ALA A 128 6.43 -4.97 -9.45
CA ALA A 128 6.13 -6.18 -10.23
C ALA A 128 7.39 -7.02 -10.54
N ASN A 129 8.54 -6.37 -10.71
CA ASN A 129 9.81 -7.04 -11.00
C ASN A 129 10.58 -7.42 -9.73
N TRP A 130 10.05 -7.09 -8.54
CA TRP A 130 10.71 -7.42 -7.29
C TRP A 130 10.75 -8.94 -7.07
N PRO A 131 11.89 -9.53 -6.64
CA PRO A 131 11.97 -10.97 -6.38
C PRO A 131 11.01 -11.41 -5.26
N ALA A 132 10.09 -12.32 -5.56
CA ALA A 132 9.08 -12.80 -4.59
C ALA A 132 9.71 -13.41 -3.32
N GLN A 133 10.90 -13.98 -3.44
CA GLN A 133 11.67 -14.57 -2.34
C GLN A 133 12.39 -13.54 -1.44
N ASN A 134 12.39 -12.24 -1.80
CA ASN A 134 13.13 -11.20 -1.08
C ASN A 134 12.21 -10.09 -0.53
N LEU A 135 11.14 -10.45 0.17
CA LEU A 135 10.23 -9.47 0.76
C LEU A 135 10.93 -8.54 1.76
N SER A 136 11.89 -9.05 2.54
CA SER A 136 12.63 -8.24 3.52
C SER A 136 13.38 -7.08 2.88
N GLY A 137 14.03 -7.31 1.73
CA GLY A 137 14.69 -6.22 0.99
C GLY A 137 13.71 -5.19 0.44
N LEU A 138 12.49 -5.60 0.08
CA LEU A 138 11.45 -4.66 -0.36
C LEU A 138 11.03 -3.75 0.78
N VAL A 139 10.75 -4.34 1.95
CA VAL A 139 10.36 -3.57 3.15
C VAL A 139 11.48 -2.62 3.57
N GLU A 140 12.74 -3.05 3.49
CA GLU A 140 13.89 -2.18 3.78
C GLU A 140 13.95 -0.96 2.85
N ILE A 141 13.69 -1.13 1.55
CA ILE A 141 13.61 -0.01 0.60
C ILE A 141 12.44 0.90 0.95
N MET A 142 11.26 0.33 1.23
CA MET A 142 10.07 1.09 1.59
C MET A 142 10.26 1.89 2.89
N GLU A 143 10.98 1.34 3.86
CA GLU A 143 11.32 2.02 5.11
C GLU A 143 12.34 3.14 4.91
N LYS A 144 13.35 2.92 4.06
CA LYS A 144 14.42 3.90 3.83
C LYS A 144 14.01 5.06 2.92
N ARG A 145 13.23 4.77 1.88
CA ARG A 145 12.86 5.75 0.83
C ARG A 145 11.43 6.25 0.97
N GLY A 146 10.55 5.45 1.56
CA GLY A 146 9.18 5.84 1.87
C GLY A 146 9.05 6.46 3.25
N SER A 147 7.84 6.92 3.55
CA SER A 147 7.47 7.52 4.82
C SER A 147 6.32 6.75 5.45
N ARG A 148 6.56 6.27 6.68
CA ARG A 148 5.62 5.41 7.43
C ARG A 148 5.23 4.13 6.67
N LEU A 149 6.15 3.56 5.91
CA LEU A 149 5.98 2.28 5.20
C LEU A 149 6.83 1.15 5.78
N GLY A 150 7.23 1.25 7.05
CA GLY A 150 7.97 0.20 7.75
C GLY A 150 7.08 -0.98 8.17
N GLY A 151 7.67 -1.95 8.89
CA GLY A 151 7.06 -3.25 9.19
C GLY A 151 5.75 -3.26 9.99
N ILE A 152 5.26 -2.12 10.49
CA ILE A 152 3.92 -2.00 11.15
C ILE A 152 2.84 -1.54 10.15
N THR A 153 3.23 -0.97 9.02
CA THR A 153 2.32 -0.36 8.02
C THR A 153 2.36 -1.07 6.66
N ALA A 154 3.48 -1.69 6.29
CA ALA A 154 3.64 -2.44 5.04
C ALA A 154 3.27 -3.94 5.13
N GLN A 155 2.51 -4.35 6.15
CA GLN A 155 2.01 -5.73 6.31
C GLN A 155 0.70 -5.97 5.58
#